data_AF-A0A7X6SRH8-F1
#
_entry.id   AF-A0A7X6SRH8-F1
#
_cell.length_a   1.000
_cell.length_b   1.000
_cell.length_c   1.000
_cell.angle_alpha   90.00
_cell.angle_beta   90.00
_cell.angle_gamma   90.00
#
_symmetry.space_group_name_H-M   'P 1'
#
loop_
_entity.id
_entity.type
_entity.pdbx_description
1 polymer ?
#
loop_
_entity_poly.entity_id
_entity_poly.type
_entity_poly.pdbx_seq_one_letter_code
_entity_poly.pdbx_strand_id
1 'polypeptide(L)'
;FVMCGYCDLCGGYLRQGVRTISTGAENQLCPTGAITRSFVEEPYFEYTINEDLCDACGKCVKGCIDFGNGSLYLQINQKLCNNCNDCLIARKCPSDAISRVPANRQYIHKADGPPVQES
;
A
#
# COMPACT_ATOMS: atom_id res chain seq x y z
N PHE A 1 8.60 -5.57 14.97
CA PHE A 1 7.33 -5.95 14.31
C PHE A 1 6.25 -4.90 14.61
N VAL A 2 6.40 -3.66 14.12
CA VAL A 2 5.41 -2.59 14.36
C VAL A 2 5.19 -1.83 13.06
N MET A 3 4.59 -2.50 12.07
CA MET A 3 4.22 -1.88 10.78
C MET A 3 2.74 -2.09 10.44
N CYS A 4 1.93 -2.61 11.38
CA CYS A 4 0.50 -2.83 11.15
C CYS A 4 -0.32 -1.60 11.57
N GLY A 5 -0.93 -0.94 10.59
CA GLY A 5 -2.39 -0.90 10.37
C GLY A 5 -3.37 -0.99 11.55
N TYR A 6 -3.03 -0.61 12.78
CA TYR A 6 -3.91 -0.66 13.94
C TYR A 6 -5.02 0.41 13.93
N CYS A 7 -5.80 0.44 12.85
CA CYS A 7 -6.91 1.34 12.66
C CYS A 7 -8.20 0.52 12.59
N ASP A 8 -9.06 0.66 13.61
CA ASP A 8 -10.44 0.17 13.55
C ASP A 8 -11.21 0.89 12.42
N LEU A 9 -11.08 2.21 12.36
CA LEU A 9 -11.48 3.02 11.20
C LEU A 9 -10.28 3.20 10.25
N CYS A 10 -10.21 2.38 9.20
CA CYS A 10 -9.13 2.44 8.22
C CYS A 10 -9.60 3.01 6.87
N GLY A 11 -9.15 4.22 6.54
CA GLY A 11 -9.44 4.87 5.25
C GLY A 11 -8.81 4.16 4.04
N GLY A 12 -7.86 3.24 4.25
CA GLY A 12 -7.32 2.38 3.19
C GLY A 12 -8.15 1.12 2.92
N TYR A 13 -9.07 0.76 3.82
CA TYR A 13 -9.94 -0.41 3.70
C TYR A 13 -11.38 -0.03 3.42
N LEU A 14 -11.91 0.99 4.12
CA LEU A 14 -13.29 1.42 4.03
C LEU A 14 -13.45 2.54 2.99
N ARG A 15 -14.49 2.48 2.17
CA ARG A 15 -14.83 3.60 1.27
C ARG A 15 -15.46 4.75 2.05
N GLN A 16 -15.45 5.94 1.46
CA GLN A 16 -16.12 7.10 2.04
C GLN A 16 -17.62 6.87 2.21
N GLY A 17 -18.17 7.35 3.32
CA GLY A 17 -19.61 7.34 3.60
C GLY A 17 -20.18 5.99 4.08
N VAL A 18 -19.33 5.04 4.50
CA VAL A 18 -19.81 3.81 5.16
C VAL A 18 -20.54 4.15 6.46
N ARG A 19 -21.70 3.52 6.67
CA ARG A 19 -22.51 3.71 7.89
C ARG A 19 -22.17 2.69 8.98
N THR A 20 -21.59 1.56 8.58
CA THR A 20 -21.23 0.46 9.46
C THR A 20 -19.82 0.01 9.13
N ILE A 21 -18.97 -0.08 10.15
CA ILE A 21 -17.60 -0.57 10.00
C ILE A 21 -17.66 -2.10 10.01
N SER A 22 -17.61 -2.71 8.83
CA SER A 22 -17.64 -4.16 8.68
C SER A 22 -16.77 -4.64 7.50
N THR A 23 -16.70 -5.94 7.29
CA THR A 23 -15.98 -6.56 6.16
C THR A 23 -16.84 -6.75 4.92
N GLY A 24 -18.11 -6.31 4.94
CA GLY A 24 -19.02 -6.38 3.80
C GLY A 24 -18.44 -5.72 2.55
N ALA A 25 -18.65 -6.35 1.39
CA ALA A 25 -18.08 -5.91 0.11
C ALA A 25 -18.50 -4.47 -0.24
N GLU A 26 -19.72 -4.08 0.12
CA GLU A 26 -20.25 -2.74 -0.07
C GLU A 26 -19.56 -1.66 0.77
N ASN A 27 -18.73 -2.04 1.74
CA ASN A 27 -17.93 -1.11 2.55
C ASN A 27 -16.49 -1.00 2.07
N GLN A 28 -16.00 -1.95 1.26
CA GLN A 28 -14.60 -2.02 0.86
C GLN A 28 -14.23 -0.94 -0.17
N LEU A 29 -13.04 -0.36 -0.02
CA LEU A 29 -12.46 0.59 -0.96
C LEU A 29 -11.78 -0.11 -2.14
N CYS A 30 -11.23 -1.30 -1.93
CA CYS A 30 -10.56 -2.07 -2.96
C CYS A 30 -11.58 -2.64 -3.96
N PRO A 31 -11.51 -2.28 -5.25
CA PRO A 31 -12.51 -2.69 -6.24
C PRO A 31 -12.48 -4.19 -6.55
N THR A 32 -11.33 -4.84 -6.34
CA THR A 32 -11.16 -6.29 -6.58
C THR A 32 -11.31 -7.12 -5.31
N GLY A 33 -11.56 -6.49 -4.16
CA GLY A 33 -11.59 -7.19 -2.87
C GLY A 33 -10.24 -7.81 -2.46
N ALA A 34 -9.13 -7.30 -2.98
CA ALA A 34 -7.80 -7.84 -2.73
C ALA A 34 -7.26 -7.59 -1.31
N ILE A 35 -7.84 -6.65 -0.55
CA ILE A 35 -7.43 -6.38 0.83
C ILE A 35 -8.40 -7.08 1.79
N THR A 36 -7.87 -7.91 2.69
CA THR A 36 -8.64 -8.55 3.76
C THR A 36 -8.33 -7.90 5.10
N ARG A 37 -9.34 -7.82 5.96
CA ARG A 37 -9.23 -7.29 7.33
C ARG A 37 -9.58 -8.39 8.33
N SER A 38 -8.68 -8.66 9.27
CA SER A 38 -8.85 -9.66 10.32
C SER A 38 -8.75 -9.01 11.70
N PHE A 39 -9.64 -9.37 12.61
CA PHE A 39 -9.58 -8.92 14.01
C PHE A 39 -8.43 -9.62 14.73
N VAL A 40 -7.64 -8.87 15.50
CA VAL A 40 -6.55 -9.40 16.33
C VAL A 40 -6.94 -9.31 17.81
N GLU A 41 -7.08 -8.09 18.31
CA GLU A 41 -7.56 -7.75 19.65
C GLU A 41 -8.15 -6.33 19.60
N GLU A 42 -8.84 -5.83 20.63
CA GLU A 42 -9.32 -4.44 20.58
C GLU A 42 -8.17 -3.46 20.87
N PRO A 43 -7.95 -2.38 20.07
CA PRO A 43 -8.68 -1.89 18.89
C PRO A 43 -8.01 -2.28 17.54
N TYR A 44 -7.28 -3.38 17.51
CA TYR A 44 -6.31 -3.79 16.52
C TYR A 44 -6.85 -4.77 15.47
N PHE A 45 -6.60 -4.41 14.21
CA PHE A 45 -6.91 -5.22 13.05
C PHE A 45 -5.66 -5.40 12.19
N GLU A 46 -5.54 -6.57 11.58
CA GLU A 46 -4.53 -6.88 10.59
C GLU A 46 -5.11 -6.75 9.18
N TYR A 47 -4.27 -6.27 8.25
CA TYR A 47 -4.62 -6.12 6.85
C TYR A 47 -3.65 -6.93 5.98
N THR A 48 -4.19 -7.76 5.10
CA THR A 48 -3.41 -8.57 4.17
C THR A 48 -3.84 -8.29 2.73
N ILE A 49 -2.87 -8.26 1.81
CA ILE A 49 -3.14 -8.12 0.37
C ILE A 49 -3.03 -9.50 -0.28
N ASN A 50 -4.10 -9.93 -0.93
CA ASN A 50 -4.08 -11.05 -1.86
C ASN A 50 -3.50 -10.57 -3.20
N GLU A 51 -2.26 -10.96 -3.48
CA GLU A 51 -1.53 -10.58 -4.70
C GLU A 51 -2.22 -11.09 -5.98
N ASP A 52 -2.96 -12.20 -5.92
CA ASP A 52 -3.65 -12.77 -7.09
C ASP A 52 -4.88 -11.94 -7.54
N LEU A 53 -5.46 -11.17 -6.61
CA LEU A 53 -6.59 -10.27 -6.88
C LEU A 53 -6.16 -8.81 -7.06
N CYS A 54 -4.92 -8.47 -6.69
CA CYS A 54 -4.46 -7.09 -6.65
C CYS A 54 -4.04 -6.60 -8.04
N ASP A 55 -4.70 -5.56 -8.52
CA ASP A 55 -4.40 -4.89 -9.79
C ASP A 55 -3.43 -3.69 -9.64
N ALA A 56 -2.87 -3.51 -8.44
CA ALA A 56 -2.00 -2.40 -8.07
C ALA A 56 -2.62 -0.99 -8.28
N CYS A 57 -3.95 -0.83 -8.22
CA CYS A 57 -4.61 0.46 -8.42
C CYS A 57 -4.29 1.55 -7.37
N GLY A 58 -3.68 1.18 -6.23
CA GLY A 58 -3.20 2.14 -5.23
C GLY A 58 -4.28 2.84 -4.39
N LYS A 59 -5.56 2.52 -4.56
CA LYS A 59 -6.67 3.17 -3.82
C LYS A 59 -6.54 3.00 -2.30
N CYS A 60 -6.16 1.81 -1.83
CA CYS A 60 -5.95 1.55 -0.41
C CYS A 60 -4.80 2.38 0.17
N VAL A 61 -3.73 2.57 -0.60
CA VAL A 61 -2.59 3.43 -0.23
C VAL A 61 -3.02 4.89 -0.17
N LYS A 62 -3.72 5.38 -1.20
CA LYS A 62 -4.23 6.75 -1.20
C LYS A 62 -5.15 7.03 -0.01
N GLY A 63 -6.12 6.14 0.24
CA GLY A 63 -7.03 6.28 1.37
C GLY A 63 -6.33 6.23 2.74
N CYS A 64 -5.28 5.42 2.87
CA CYS A 64 -4.47 5.35 4.09
C CYS A 64 -3.61 6.59 4.31
N ILE A 65 -3.11 7.23 3.24
CA ILE A 65 -2.36 8.49 3.31
C ILE A 65 -3.30 9.66 3.65
N ASP A 66 -4.46 9.72 2.99
CA ASP A 66 -5.39 10.84 3.12
C ASP A 66 -6.11 10.83 4.49
N PHE A 67 -6.43 9.64 5.02
CA PHE A 67 -7.29 9.47 6.22
C PHE A 67 -6.79 8.39 7.18
N GLY A 68 -5.48 8.19 7.28
CA GLY A 68 -4.88 7.20 8.18
C GLY A 68 -3.45 7.57 8.59
N ASN A 69 -2.69 6.59 9.03
CA ASN A 69 -1.28 6.76 9.39
C ASN A 69 -0.33 6.61 8.19
N GLY A 70 -0.87 6.36 6.99
CA GLY A 70 -0.12 6.05 5.78
C GLY A 70 0.82 4.84 5.93
N SER A 71 0.42 3.82 6.70
CA SER A 71 1.15 2.55 6.83
C SER A 71 1.07 1.69 5.58
N LEU A 72 0.06 1.89 4.73
CA LEU A 72 0.00 1.32 3.39
C LEU A 72 0.74 2.22 2.40
N TYR A 73 1.68 1.66 1.65
CA TYR A 73 2.43 2.34 0.59
C TYR A 73 2.74 1.38 -0.56
N LEU A 74 2.80 1.90 -1.78
CA LEU A 74 3.10 1.10 -2.98
C LEU A 74 4.60 0.89 -3.12
N GLN A 75 4.98 -0.30 -3.59
CA GLN A 75 6.35 -0.66 -3.94
C GLN A 75 6.32 -1.45 -5.25
N ILE A 76 7.40 -1.39 -6.03
CA ILE A 76 7.56 -2.26 -7.21
C ILE A 76 7.70 -3.70 -6.73
N ASN A 77 6.88 -4.61 -7.24
CA ASN A 77 7.01 -6.04 -6.94
C ASN A 77 8.25 -6.61 -7.66
N GLN A 78 9.35 -6.76 -6.94
CA GLN A 78 10.61 -7.25 -7.51
C GLN A 78 10.51 -8.70 -8.02
N LYS A 79 9.52 -9.51 -7.59
CA LYS A 79 9.30 -10.85 -8.14
C LYS A 79 8.85 -10.82 -9.61
N LEU A 80 8.17 -9.74 -10.02
CA LEU A 80 7.71 -9.54 -11.40
C LEU A 80 8.68 -8.66 -12.21
N CYS A 81 9.64 -8.02 -11.55
CA CYS A 81 10.61 -7.15 -12.19
C CYS A 81 11.61 -7.97 -13.01
N ASN A 82 11.82 -7.59 -14.27
CA ASN A 82 12.83 -8.19 -15.14
C ASN A 82 14.20 -7.49 -15.09
N ASN A 83 14.41 -6.58 -14.13
CA ASN A 83 15.63 -5.79 -13.95
C ASN A 83 16.03 -4.93 -15.18
N CYS A 84 15.06 -4.51 -16.01
CA CYS A 84 15.35 -3.68 -17.19
C CYS A 84 15.83 -2.27 -16.84
N ASN A 85 15.57 -1.78 -15.62
CA ASN A 85 15.86 -0.42 -15.20
C ASN A 85 15.18 0.68 -16.07
N ASP A 86 14.15 0.35 -16.86
CA ASP A 86 13.47 1.23 -17.81
C ASP A 86 11.94 1.30 -17.55
N CYS A 87 11.55 1.44 -16.28
CA CYS A 87 10.15 1.60 -15.92
C CYS A 87 9.58 2.88 -16.56
N LEU A 88 8.46 2.79 -17.27
CA LEU A 88 7.85 3.94 -17.95
C LEU A 88 7.56 5.10 -16.98
N ILE A 89 7.07 4.80 -15.78
CA ILE A 89 6.79 5.80 -14.75
C ILE A 89 8.06 6.54 -14.30
N ALA A 90 9.22 5.87 -14.25
CA ALA A 90 10.50 6.53 -13.93
C ALA A 90 10.94 7.51 -15.02
N ARG A 91 10.48 7.35 -16.27
CA ARG A 91 10.80 8.26 -17.38
C ARG A 91 9.79 9.39 -17.58
N LYS A 92 8.57 9.22 -17.06
CA LYS A 92 7.42 10.08 -17.39
C LYS A 92 6.87 10.84 -16.19
N CYS A 93 7.08 10.37 -14.97
CA CYS A 93 6.58 11.04 -13.78
C CYS A 93 7.45 12.26 -13.47
N PRO A 94 6.90 13.49 -13.48
CA PRO A 94 7.67 14.71 -13.17
C PRO A 94 8.02 14.85 -11.68
N SER A 95 7.47 14.00 -10.82
CA SER A 95 7.71 14.00 -9.37
C SER A 95 8.73 12.94 -8.94
N ASP A 96 9.44 12.32 -9.88
CA ASP A 96 10.47 11.31 -9.63
C ASP A 96 10.02 10.20 -8.67
N ALA A 97 8.80 9.69 -8.90
CA ALA A 97 8.12 8.77 -8.00
C ALA A 97 8.80 7.39 -7.82
N ILE A 98 9.88 7.09 -8.57
CA ILE A 98 10.63 5.84 -8.47
C ILE A 98 12.03 6.10 -7.95
N SER A 99 12.39 5.41 -6.88
CA SER A 99 13.78 5.33 -6.40
C SER A 99 14.39 3.99 -6.80
N ARG A 100 15.61 4.03 -7.31
CA ARG A 100 16.39 2.81 -7.61
C ARG A 100 17.08 2.34 -6.34
N VAL A 101 17.06 1.03 -6.11
CA VAL A 101 17.70 0.39 -4.94
C VAL A 101 18.57 -0.78 -5.42
N PRO A 102 19.62 -1.16 -4.66
CA PRO A 102 20.39 -2.36 -4.95
C PRO A 102 19.51 -3.62 -5.00
N ALA A 103 19.89 -4.62 -5.81
CA ALA A 103 19.12 -5.84 -5.99
C ALA A 103 18.91 -6.67 -4.71
N ASN A 104 19.77 -6.49 -3.70
CA ASN A 104 19.64 -7.13 -2.40
C ASN A 104 18.72 -6.37 -1.42
N ARG A 105 18.16 -5.22 -1.82
CA ARG A 105 17.20 -4.44 -1.05
C ARG A 105 15.86 -4.42 -1.78
N GLN A 106 14.90 -5.20 -1.27
CA GLN A 106 13.61 -5.38 -1.94
C GLN A 106 12.65 -4.22 -1.74
N TYR A 107 12.59 -3.68 -0.52
CA TYR A 107 11.58 -2.70 -0.12
C TYR A 107 12.20 -1.51 0.60
N ILE A 108 11.58 -0.34 0.40
CA ILE A 108 11.89 0.89 1.12
C ILE A 108 10.83 1.04 2.21
N HIS A 109 11.22 0.85 3.46
CA HIS A 109 10.31 1.11 4.58
C HIS A 109 10.04 2.60 4.67
N LYS A 110 8.79 2.98 4.98
CA LYS A 110 8.40 4.39 5.11
C LYS A 110 9.32 5.20 6.05
N ALA A 111 9.79 4.59 7.13
CA ALA A 111 10.67 5.24 8.10
C ALA A 111 12.07 5.54 7.54
N ASP A 112 12.54 4.76 6.56
CA ASP A 112 13.86 4.94 5.94
C ASP A 112 13.87 6.06 4.90
N GLY A 113 12.70 6.35 4.31
CA GLY A 113 12.58 7.24 3.14
C GLY A 113 13.28 6.67 1.90
N PRO A 114 13.08 7.28 0.72
CA PRO A 114 13.86 6.93 -0.46
C PRO A 114 15.34 7.23 -0.22
N PRO A 115 16.28 6.40 -0.73
CA PRO A 115 17.70 6.72 -0.67
C PRO A 115 17.94 8.08 -1.32
N VAL A 116 18.76 8.92 -0.68
CA VAL A 116 19.19 10.20 -1.23
C VAL A 116 19.98 9.89 -2.51
N GLN A 117 19.49 10.38 -3.65
CA GLN A 117 20.23 10.28 -4.91
C GLN A 117 21.37 11.29 -4.84
N GLU A 118 22.61 10.81 -4.70
CA GLU A 118 23.79 11.64 -4.93
C GLU A 118 23.88 11.94 -6.43
N SER A 119 23.95 13.22 -6.77
CA SER A 119 24.06 13.77 -8.12
C SER A 119 25.44 13.54 -8.74
#